data_AF-S9QUM3-F1
#
_entry.id   AF-S9QUM3-F1
#
_cell.length_a   1.000
_cell.length_b   1.000
_cell.length_c   1.000
_cell.angle_alpha   90.00
_cell.angle_beta   90.00
_cell.angle_gamma   90.00
#
_symmetry.space_group_name_H-M   'P 1'
#
loop_
_entity.id
_entity.type
_entity.pdbx_description
1 polymer ?
#
loop_
_entity_poly.entity_id
_entity_poly.type
_entity_poly.pdbx_seq_one_letter_code
_entity_poly.pdbx_strand_id
1 'polypeptide(L)'
;MAGWDRRHLRERRRDFTTRYGFAPEMVDAAKAAFILHDPGYAPDAMHAALFHKPHVTALRCPLAGTRIEAILDQMAVMPELVTLAMEGRLDRLSFARLWRARRTHPTYLRGLLKRLEAAGRKGLAIRVCRHGLTTRDRPLFERKLAELTGETSPARQTPTHAAE
;
A
#
# COMPACT_ATOMS: atom_id res chain seq x y z
N MET A 1 1.16 -27.93 2.56
CA MET A 1 1.53 -26.87 3.54
C MET A 1 2.46 -25.86 2.89
N ALA A 2 2.30 -24.57 3.19
CA ALA A 2 3.14 -23.47 2.68
C ALA A 2 4.50 -23.41 3.42
N GLY A 3 5.41 -24.35 3.12
CA GLY A 3 6.74 -24.44 3.75
C GLY A 3 7.60 -23.18 3.59
N TRP A 4 7.32 -22.39 2.54
CA TRP A 4 7.95 -21.10 2.25
C TRP A 4 7.48 -19.95 3.16
N ASP A 5 6.29 -20.02 3.77
CA ASP A 5 5.76 -18.94 4.60
C ASP A 5 6.22 -19.07 6.05
N ARG A 6 7.00 -18.09 6.53
CA ARG A 6 7.56 -18.05 7.88
C ARG A 6 6.81 -17.14 8.85
N ARG A 7 5.72 -16.47 8.43
CA ARG A 7 4.97 -15.50 9.27
C ARG A 7 4.26 -16.15 10.44
N HIS A 8 3.73 -17.35 10.23
CA HIS A 8 2.87 -18.06 11.18
C HIS A 8 3.37 -19.49 11.46
N LEU A 9 4.67 -19.64 11.77
CA LEU A 9 5.27 -20.96 12.03
C LEU A 9 4.51 -21.78 13.08
N ARG A 10 4.03 -21.12 14.14
CA ARG A 10 3.24 -21.78 15.21
C ARG A 10 1.94 -22.37 14.67
N GLU A 11 1.32 -21.76 13.67
CA GLU A 11 0.02 -22.19 13.16
C GLU A 11 0.10 -23.36 12.18
N ARG A 12 1.30 -23.79 11.76
CA ARG A 12 1.49 -24.95 10.88
C ARG A 12 0.95 -26.27 11.46
N ARG A 13 0.76 -26.33 12.78
CA ARG A 13 0.17 -27.48 13.48
C ARG A 13 -1.36 -27.56 13.35
N ARG A 14 -2.01 -26.51 12.84
CA ARG A 14 -3.45 -26.52 12.60
C ARG A 14 -3.77 -27.44 11.42
N ASP A 15 -5.00 -27.90 11.38
CA ASP A 15 -5.52 -28.66 10.26
C ASP A 15 -5.78 -27.73 9.06
N PHE A 16 -5.14 -28.04 7.93
CA PHE A 16 -5.30 -27.35 6.65
C PHE A 16 -5.90 -28.26 5.57
N THR A 17 -6.42 -29.42 5.96
CA THR A 17 -6.88 -30.48 5.06
C THR A 17 -8.39 -30.71 5.13
N THR A 18 -9.02 -30.39 6.26
CA THR A 18 -10.47 -30.49 6.42
C THR A 18 -11.18 -29.18 6.04
N ARG A 19 -12.51 -29.13 6.25
CA ARG A 19 -13.34 -27.97 5.91
C ARG A 19 -12.76 -26.69 6.50
N TYR A 20 -12.67 -25.63 5.68
CA TYR A 20 -12.02 -24.35 6.01
C TYR A 20 -10.48 -24.41 6.15
N GLY A 21 -9.86 -25.55 5.92
CA GLY A 21 -8.41 -25.74 5.99
C GLY A 21 -7.65 -25.13 4.80
N PHE A 22 -8.28 -24.99 3.63
CA PHE A 22 -7.63 -24.44 2.44
C PHE A 22 -8.51 -23.40 1.74
N ALA A 23 -8.32 -22.12 2.12
CA ALA A 23 -9.12 -21.00 1.64
C ALA A 23 -9.26 -20.92 0.09
N PRO A 24 -8.22 -21.17 -0.73
CA PRO A 24 -8.35 -21.11 -2.19
C PRO A 24 -9.38 -22.08 -2.77
N GLU A 25 -9.57 -23.26 -2.16
CA GLU A 25 -10.64 -24.18 -2.56
C GLU A 25 -11.99 -23.79 -1.98
N MET A 26 -12.02 -23.30 -0.75
CA MET A 26 -13.25 -23.00 0.01
C MET A 26 -14.00 -21.74 -0.44
N VAL A 27 -13.42 -20.93 -1.33
CA VAL A 27 -14.12 -19.82 -1.97
C VAL A 27 -15.01 -20.26 -3.12
N ASP A 28 -15.14 -21.57 -3.41
CA ASP A 28 -15.92 -22.10 -4.53
C ASP A 28 -17.40 -21.68 -4.55
N ALA A 29 -18.06 -21.68 -3.39
CA ALA A 29 -19.45 -21.31 -3.24
C ALA A 29 -19.68 -19.79 -3.22
N ALA A 30 -18.62 -18.98 -3.20
CA ALA A 30 -18.74 -17.52 -3.22
C ALA A 30 -19.15 -17.05 -4.62
N LYS A 31 -20.11 -16.11 -4.70
CA LYS A 31 -20.46 -15.43 -5.95
C LYS A 31 -19.27 -14.68 -6.57
N ALA A 32 -18.47 -14.04 -5.71
CA ALA A 32 -17.25 -13.33 -6.08
C ALA A 32 -16.28 -13.33 -4.89
N ALA A 33 -14.97 -13.34 -5.17
CA ALA A 33 -13.93 -13.23 -4.15
C ALA A 33 -12.88 -12.21 -4.58
N PHE A 34 -12.49 -11.31 -3.68
CA PHE A 34 -11.49 -10.27 -3.96
C PHE A 34 -10.27 -10.47 -3.06
N ILE A 35 -9.10 -10.64 -3.67
CA ILE A 35 -7.85 -10.91 -2.93
C ILE A 35 -6.95 -9.69 -3.03
N LEU A 36 -6.85 -8.94 -1.93
CA LEU A 36 -5.96 -7.79 -1.82
C LEU A 36 -4.58 -8.27 -1.39
N HIS A 37 -3.54 -7.81 -2.07
CA HIS A 37 -2.16 -8.25 -1.81
C HIS A 37 -1.14 -7.19 -2.25
N ASP A 38 -0.01 -7.10 -1.57
CA ASP A 38 1.13 -6.31 -2.04
C ASP A 38 2.01 -7.17 -2.96
N PRO A 39 2.07 -6.90 -4.27
CA PRO A 39 2.93 -7.66 -5.19
C PRO A 39 4.43 -7.51 -4.90
N GLY A 40 4.83 -6.49 -4.12
CA GLY A 40 6.20 -6.30 -3.69
C GLY A 40 6.61 -7.14 -2.48
N TYR A 41 5.65 -7.79 -1.80
CA TYR A 41 5.91 -8.67 -0.66
C TYR A 41 5.69 -10.12 -1.08
N ALA A 42 6.79 -10.86 -1.25
CA ALA A 42 6.75 -12.20 -1.84
C ALA A 42 5.74 -13.16 -1.16
N PRO A 43 5.64 -13.22 0.19
CA PRO A 43 4.64 -14.07 0.83
C PRO A 43 3.18 -13.74 0.47
N ASP A 44 2.86 -12.47 0.25
CA ASP A 44 1.53 -12.05 -0.18
C ASP A 44 1.28 -12.41 -1.64
N ALA A 45 2.26 -12.16 -2.50
CA ALA A 45 2.20 -12.52 -3.92
C ALA A 45 1.98 -14.03 -4.10
N MET A 46 2.72 -14.85 -3.36
CA MET A 46 2.59 -16.31 -3.41
C MET A 46 1.23 -16.80 -2.90
N HIS A 47 0.71 -16.25 -1.78
CA HIS A 47 -0.63 -16.62 -1.31
C HIS A 47 -1.73 -16.18 -2.27
N ALA A 48 -1.66 -14.96 -2.81
CA ALA A 48 -2.67 -14.48 -3.76
C ALA A 48 -2.71 -15.34 -5.04
N ALA A 49 -1.56 -15.84 -5.49
CA ALA A 49 -1.46 -16.70 -6.67
C ALA A 49 -2.16 -18.07 -6.50
N LEU A 50 -2.43 -18.51 -5.25
CA LEU A 50 -3.17 -19.76 -5.01
C LEU A 50 -4.66 -19.61 -5.37
N PHE A 51 -5.21 -18.39 -5.39
CA PHE A 51 -6.61 -18.16 -5.71
C PHE A 51 -6.78 -17.97 -7.22
N HIS A 52 -7.14 -19.05 -7.93
CA HIS A 52 -7.19 -19.08 -9.40
C HIS A 52 -8.60 -19.35 -9.99
N LYS A 53 -9.65 -19.38 -9.16
CA LYS A 53 -11.02 -19.64 -9.65
C LYS A 53 -11.54 -18.45 -10.50
N PRO A 54 -12.44 -18.66 -11.48
CA PRO A 54 -12.88 -17.60 -12.40
C PRO A 54 -13.54 -16.38 -11.75
N HIS A 55 -14.22 -16.57 -10.61
CA HIS A 55 -14.87 -15.50 -9.83
C HIS A 55 -13.94 -14.81 -8.84
N VAL A 56 -12.65 -15.14 -8.84
CA VAL A 56 -11.63 -14.49 -8.02
C VAL A 56 -11.03 -13.30 -8.78
N THR A 57 -10.99 -12.14 -8.13
CA THR A 57 -10.27 -10.97 -8.62
C THR A 57 -9.14 -10.58 -7.68
N ALA A 58 -7.89 -10.70 -8.17
CA ALA A 58 -6.72 -10.19 -7.46
C ALA A 58 -6.62 -8.65 -7.60
N LEU A 59 -6.62 -7.96 -6.47
CA LEU A 59 -6.50 -6.51 -6.33
C LEU A 59 -5.10 -6.16 -5.79
N ARG A 60 -4.34 -5.36 -6.54
CA ARG A 60 -2.93 -5.07 -6.24
C ARG A 60 -2.79 -3.82 -5.37
N CYS A 61 -2.11 -3.97 -4.25
CA CYS A 61 -1.83 -2.92 -3.26
C CYS A 61 -0.31 -2.68 -3.14
N PRO A 62 0.37 -2.17 -4.18
CA PRO A 62 1.82 -2.00 -4.14
C PRO A 62 2.23 -1.01 -3.04
N LEU A 63 3.22 -1.40 -2.23
CA LEU A 63 3.73 -0.63 -1.07
C LEU A 63 2.75 -0.51 0.09
N ALA A 64 1.72 -1.35 0.14
CA ALA A 64 0.86 -1.46 1.30
C ALA A 64 1.56 -2.17 2.47
N GLY A 65 2.59 -2.98 2.17
CA GLY A 65 3.31 -3.76 3.17
C GLY A 65 2.46 -4.93 3.69
N THR A 66 2.81 -5.40 4.88
CA THR A 66 2.24 -6.64 5.46
C THR A 66 0.86 -6.46 6.12
N ARG A 67 0.39 -5.22 6.28
CA ARG A 67 -0.89 -4.88 6.92
C ARG A 67 -1.73 -4.01 5.99
N ILE A 68 -2.32 -4.63 4.98
CA ILE A 68 -3.12 -3.95 3.97
C ILE A 68 -4.39 -3.35 4.60
N GLU A 69 -5.00 -4.06 5.54
CA GLU A 69 -6.15 -3.59 6.32
C GLU A 69 -5.86 -2.25 7.00
N ALA A 70 -4.68 -2.11 7.62
CA ALA A 70 -4.32 -0.90 8.34
C ALA A 70 -4.20 0.33 7.42
N ILE A 71 -3.66 0.18 6.20
CA ILE A 71 -3.58 1.32 5.26
C ILE A 71 -4.96 1.66 4.67
N LEU A 72 -5.82 0.67 4.43
CA LEU A 72 -7.19 0.92 3.95
C LEU A 72 -8.00 1.68 5.00
N ASP A 73 -7.86 1.33 6.28
CA ASP A 73 -8.52 2.02 7.39
C ASP A 73 -7.98 3.44 7.56
N GLN A 74 -6.66 3.64 7.52
CA GLN A 74 -6.04 4.97 7.60
C GLN A 74 -6.47 5.90 6.45
N MET A 75 -6.78 5.33 5.29
CA MET A 75 -7.32 6.07 4.14
C MET A 75 -8.84 6.22 4.17
N ALA A 76 -9.53 5.66 5.17
CA ALA A 76 -10.99 5.62 5.31
C ALA A 76 -11.72 5.04 4.07
N VAL A 77 -11.09 4.11 3.35
CA VAL A 77 -11.68 3.48 2.15
C VAL A 77 -12.30 2.12 2.42
N MET A 78 -12.07 1.54 3.60
CA MET A 78 -12.58 0.22 3.96
C MET A 78 -14.12 0.12 3.91
N PRO A 79 -14.90 1.08 4.46
CA PRO A 79 -16.36 0.98 4.40
C PRO A 79 -16.89 0.97 2.97
N GLU A 80 -16.42 1.89 2.12
CA GLU A 80 -16.83 1.98 0.71
C GLU A 80 -16.40 0.75 -0.08
N LEU A 81 -15.21 0.19 0.20
CA LEU A 81 -14.74 -1.07 -0.40
C LEU A 81 -15.73 -2.21 -0.12
N VAL A 82 -16.15 -2.36 1.13
CA VAL A 82 -17.08 -3.40 1.56
C VAL A 82 -18.46 -3.17 0.94
N THR A 83 -18.98 -1.94 0.95
CA THR A 83 -20.24 -1.57 0.31
C THR A 83 -20.24 -1.95 -1.18
N LEU A 84 -19.19 -1.58 -1.92
CA LEU A 84 -19.04 -1.95 -3.33
C LEU A 84 -19.04 -3.48 -3.53
N ALA A 85 -18.39 -4.23 -2.64
CA ALA A 85 -18.35 -5.68 -2.73
C ALA A 85 -19.73 -6.31 -2.50
N MET A 86 -20.45 -5.84 -1.47
CA MET A 86 -21.80 -6.30 -1.14
C MET A 86 -22.80 -6.03 -2.26
N GLU A 87 -22.69 -4.86 -2.90
CA GLU A 87 -23.56 -4.47 -4.02
C GLU A 87 -23.16 -5.10 -5.37
N GLY A 88 -22.07 -5.88 -5.41
CA GLY A 88 -21.56 -6.45 -6.66
C GLY A 88 -20.99 -5.41 -7.63
N ARG A 89 -20.61 -4.23 -7.12
CA ARG A 89 -20.00 -3.11 -7.87
C ARG A 89 -18.48 -3.02 -7.70
N LEU A 90 -17.89 -3.87 -6.85
CA LEU A 90 -16.44 -3.95 -6.69
C LEU A 90 -15.82 -4.67 -7.89
N ASP A 91 -14.90 -3.98 -8.55
CA ASP A 91 -14.07 -4.53 -9.62
C ASP A 91 -12.67 -3.89 -9.56
N ARG A 92 -11.81 -4.21 -10.54
CA ARG A 92 -10.45 -3.65 -10.61
C ARG A 92 -10.46 -2.12 -10.73
N LEU A 93 -11.43 -1.55 -11.43
CA LEU A 93 -11.51 -0.12 -11.71
C LEU A 93 -12.04 0.66 -10.50
N SER A 94 -13.14 0.21 -9.88
CA SER A 94 -13.70 0.81 -8.68
C SER A 94 -12.71 0.70 -7.51
N PHE A 95 -12.04 -0.44 -7.36
CA PHE A 95 -10.92 -0.56 -6.42
C PHE A 95 -9.79 0.42 -6.73
N ALA A 96 -9.34 0.53 -8.00
CA ALA A 96 -8.26 1.44 -8.37
C ALA A 96 -8.63 2.91 -8.08
N ARG A 97 -9.91 3.28 -8.15
CA ARG A 97 -10.41 4.60 -7.72
C ARG A 97 -10.24 4.79 -6.22
N LEU A 98 -10.71 3.86 -5.39
CA LEU A 98 -10.51 3.91 -3.93
C LEU A 98 -9.02 3.95 -3.57
N TRP A 99 -8.22 3.10 -4.19
CA TRP A 99 -6.79 3.00 -3.92
C TRP A 99 -6.02 4.29 -4.22
N ARG A 100 -6.57 5.24 -5.01
CA ARG A 100 -5.93 6.54 -5.23
C ARG A 100 -5.86 7.41 -3.98
N ALA A 101 -6.65 7.13 -2.93
CA ALA A 101 -6.55 7.79 -1.62
C ALA A 101 -5.11 7.75 -1.05
N ARG A 102 -4.32 6.72 -1.40
CA ARG A 102 -2.90 6.61 -1.01
C ARG A 102 -2.03 7.78 -1.47
N ARG A 103 -2.46 8.53 -2.49
CA ARG A 103 -1.74 9.68 -3.03
C ARG A 103 -1.72 10.86 -2.06
N THR A 104 -2.57 10.89 -1.06
CA THR A 104 -2.53 11.89 0.02
C THR A 104 -2.11 11.28 1.35
N HIS A 105 -1.87 9.97 1.41
CA HIS A 105 -1.50 9.25 2.61
C HIS A 105 -0.01 9.45 2.97
N PRO A 106 0.32 10.11 4.10
CA PRO A 106 1.69 10.50 4.46
C PRO A 106 2.69 9.33 4.46
N THR A 107 2.36 8.25 5.17
CA THR A 107 3.23 7.08 5.31
C THR A 107 3.48 6.41 3.95
N TYR A 108 2.48 6.40 3.07
CA TYR A 108 2.61 5.82 1.74
C TYR A 108 3.58 6.63 0.88
N LEU A 109 3.43 7.96 0.86
CA LEU A 109 4.29 8.84 0.06
C LEU A 109 5.75 8.82 0.55
N ARG A 110 5.97 8.81 1.87
CA ARG A 110 7.32 8.66 2.44
C ARG A 110 7.94 7.32 2.07
N GLY A 111 7.19 6.22 2.15
CA GLY A 111 7.64 4.89 1.74
C GLY A 111 7.96 4.81 0.24
N LEU A 112 7.12 5.43 -0.60
CA LEU A 112 7.33 5.53 -2.03
C LEU A 112 8.61 6.32 -2.35
N LEU A 113 8.81 7.47 -1.71
CA LEU A 113 10.03 8.28 -1.87
C LEU A 113 11.27 7.45 -1.51
N LYS A 114 11.29 6.84 -0.32
CA LYS A 114 12.41 6.00 0.14
C LYS A 114 12.74 4.89 -0.86
N ARG A 115 11.73 4.21 -1.41
CA ARG A 115 11.93 3.16 -2.43
C ARG A 115 12.52 3.72 -3.72
N LEU A 116 12.06 4.89 -4.17
CA LEU A 116 12.56 5.51 -5.40
C LEU A 116 14.00 5.99 -5.25
N GLU A 117 14.36 6.53 -4.08
CA GLU A 117 15.74 6.90 -3.73
C GLU A 117 16.65 5.67 -3.72
N ALA A 118 16.25 4.60 -3.02
CA ALA A 118 17.01 3.34 -2.99
C ALA A 118 17.18 2.71 -4.38
N ALA A 119 16.22 2.93 -5.28
CA ALA A 119 16.29 2.45 -6.66
C ALA A 119 17.04 3.40 -7.62
N GLY A 120 17.63 4.50 -7.12
CA GLY A 120 18.33 5.50 -7.93
C GLY A 120 17.42 6.25 -8.93
N ARG A 121 16.10 6.22 -8.74
CA ARG A 121 15.11 6.79 -9.67
C ARG A 121 14.88 8.28 -9.38
N LYS A 122 15.94 9.08 -9.47
CA LYS A 122 15.95 10.51 -9.14
C LYS A 122 14.80 11.31 -9.76
N GLY A 123 14.54 11.13 -11.06
CA GLY A 123 13.46 11.83 -11.76
C GLY A 123 12.05 11.51 -11.22
N LEU A 124 11.81 10.27 -10.78
CA LEU A 124 10.53 9.89 -10.15
C LEU A 124 10.45 10.40 -8.71
N ALA A 125 11.56 10.36 -7.96
CA ALA A 125 11.62 10.92 -6.62
C ALA A 125 11.27 12.42 -6.62
N ILE A 126 11.81 13.20 -7.57
CA ILE A 126 11.45 14.62 -7.76
C ILE A 126 9.95 14.80 -8.02
N ARG A 127 9.33 13.96 -8.86
CA ARG A 127 7.87 14.02 -9.11
C ARG A 127 7.05 13.75 -7.84
N VAL A 128 7.48 12.78 -7.03
CA VAL A 128 6.84 12.48 -5.74
C VAL A 128 7.01 13.64 -4.77
N CYS A 129 8.20 14.25 -4.68
CA CYS A 129 8.42 15.42 -3.83
C CYS A 129 7.55 16.61 -4.27
N ARG A 130 7.46 16.90 -5.56
CA ARG A 130 6.57 17.94 -6.11
C ARG A 130 5.10 17.70 -5.75
N HIS A 131 4.63 16.45 -5.87
CA HIS A 131 3.30 16.07 -5.42
C HIS A 131 3.15 16.21 -3.88
N GLY A 132 4.18 15.82 -3.13
CA GLY A 132 4.22 15.92 -1.67
C GLY A 132 4.09 17.36 -1.14
N LEU A 133 4.43 18.37 -1.95
CA LEU A 133 4.21 19.79 -1.62
C LEU A 133 2.73 20.14 -1.43
N THR A 134 1.81 19.38 -2.05
CA THR A 134 0.37 19.57 -1.91
C THR A 134 -0.22 18.84 -0.70
N THR A 135 0.63 18.23 0.13
CA THR A 135 0.21 17.40 1.27
C THR A 135 0.66 18.01 2.60
N ARG A 136 0.14 17.47 3.72
CA ARG A 136 0.50 17.93 5.07
C ARG A 136 2.00 17.82 5.38
N ASP A 137 2.71 16.92 4.70
CA ASP A 137 4.14 16.68 4.85
C ASP A 137 5.02 17.61 4.01
N ARG A 138 4.47 18.71 3.51
CA ARG A 138 5.16 19.69 2.66
C ARG A 138 6.58 20.03 3.14
N PRO A 139 6.87 20.34 4.42
CA PRO A 139 8.24 20.70 4.83
C PRO A 139 9.28 19.58 4.62
N LEU A 140 8.87 18.32 4.74
CA LEU A 140 9.74 17.17 4.47
C LEU A 140 10.05 17.08 2.97
N PHE A 141 9.02 17.21 2.13
CA PHE A 141 9.17 17.12 0.69
C PHE A 141 9.87 18.34 0.08
N GLU A 142 9.75 19.53 0.66
CA GLU A 142 10.52 20.72 0.27
C GLU A 142 12.02 20.49 0.47
N ARG A 143 12.42 20.06 1.67
CA ARG A 143 13.82 19.75 1.99
C ARG A 143 14.39 18.68 1.05
N LYS A 144 13.63 17.61 0.82
CA LYS A 144 14.05 16.54 -0.10
C LYS A 144 14.05 16.96 -1.56
N LEU A 145 13.14 17.84 -1.98
CA LEU A 145 13.16 18.38 -3.33
C LEU A 145 14.44 19.18 -3.57
N ALA A 146 14.79 20.09 -2.65
CA ALA A 146 16.01 20.89 -2.68
C ALA A 146 17.28 20.02 -2.76
N GLU A 147 17.38 18.99 -1.92
CA GLU A 147 18.49 18.02 -1.95
C GLU A 147 18.59 17.30 -3.31
N LEU A 148 17.47 16.90 -3.88
CA LEU A 148 17.44 16.19 -5.16
C LEU A 148 17.69 17.13 -6.35
N THR A 149 17.22 18.37 -6.34
CA THR A 149 17.44 19.33 -7.44
C THR A 149 18.80 20.01 -7.37
N GLY A 150 19.46 20.00 -6.21
CA GLY A 150 20.68 20.77 -5.97
C GLY A 150 20.40 22.26 -5.73
N GLU A 151 19.13 22.62 -5.53
CA GLU A 151 18.74 23.97 -5.11
C GLU A 151 19.02 24.09 -3.61
N THR A 152 19.83 25.05 -3.21
CA THR A 152 20.12 25.31 -1.79
C THR A 152 18.81 25.66 -1.08
N SER A 153 18.36 24.80 -0.16
CA SER A 153 17.20 25.08 0.68
C SER A 153 17.40 26.45 1.34
N PRO A 154 16.46 27.42 1.21
CA PRO A 154 16.64 28.70 1.87
C PRO A 154 16.70 28.42 3.37
N ALA A 155 17.86 28.72 3.96
CA ALA A 155 18.07 28.61 5.39
C ALA A 155 16.95 29.40 6.09
N ARG A 156 16.36 28.81 7.14
CA ARG A 156 15.50 29.57 8.05
C ARG A 156 16.32 30.74 8.57
N GLN A 157 16.01 31.95 8.11
CA GLN A 157 16.45 33.15 8.79
C GLN A 157 15.72 33.18 10.12
N THR A 158 16.41 32.79 11.18
CA THR A 158 16.01 33.17 12.53
C THR A 158 16.16 34.70 12.60
N PRO A 159 15.11 35.47 12.93
CA PRO A 159 15.31 36.89 13.16
C PRO A 159 16.18 37.03 14.40
N THR A 160 17.42 37.49 14.19
CA THR A 160 18.25 38.05 15.24
C THR A 160 17.53 39.29 15.76
N HIS A 161 16.80 39.16 16.86
CA HIS A 161 16.41 40.32 17.65
C HIS A 161 17.69 40.88 18.28
N ALA A 162 18.24 41.91 17.63
CA ALA A 162 19.14 42.87 18.23
C ALA A 162 18.31 44.07 18.75
N ALA A 163 18.87 44.75 19.75
CA ALA A 163 18.38 45.95 20.46
C ALA A 163 17.34 45.67 21.56
N GLU A 164 17.46 46.21 22.77
CA GLU A 164 18.43 47.14 23.40
C GLU A 164 18.23 47.04 24.92
#